data_AF-T1GZ10-F1
#
_entry.id   AF-T1GZ10-F1
#
_cell.length_a   1.000
_cell.length_b   1.000
_cell.length_c   1.000
_cell.angle_alpha   90.00
_cell.angle_beta   90.00
_cell.angle_gamma   90.00
#
_symmetry.space_group_name_H-M   'P 1'
#
loop_
_entity.id
_entity.type
_entity.pdbx_description
1 polymer ?
#
loop_
_entity_poly.entity_id
_entity_poly.type
_entity_poly.pdbx_seq_one_letter_code
_entity_poly.pdbx_strand_id
1 'polypeptide(L)'
;MSDPENVNGLAHFCEHMLFLGTEKYPDEYEYTNYLSKNGGTSNAVTYPTMTKYYFKVAPDKLDGALDRFAQFFIAPLFTESATDREIKAVNSEHEKNLATDVWRIRQVQKHLAADEHPYR
;
A
#
# COMPACT_ATOMS: atom_id res chain seq x y z
N MET A 1 -0.08 12.58 -5.87
CA MET A 1 0.18 13.68 -6.83
C MET A 1 1.13 13.26 -7.94
N SER A 2 1.61 12.01 -7.95
CA SER A 2 2.48 11.48 -9.01
C SER A 2 1.84 10.27 -9.69
N ASP A 3 0.54 10.05 -9.47
CA ASP A 3 -0.21 9.02 -10.19
C ASP A 3 -0.31 9.44 -11.67
N PRO A 4 -0.23 8.50 -12.63
CA PRO A 4 -0.56 8.79 -14.01
C PRO A 4 -2.00 9.31 -14.12
N GLU A 5 -2.24 10.29 -15.00
CA GLU A 5 -3.55 10.95 -15.13
C GLU A 5 -4.70 9.98 -15.42
N ASN A 6 -4.40 8.89 -16.14
CA ASN A 6 -5.37 7.86 -16.51
C ASN A 6 -5.50 6.72 -15.49
N VAL A 7 -4.73 6.72 -14.40
CA VAL A 7 -4.71 5.66 -13.37
C VAL A 7 -4.58 6.27 -11.97
N ASN A 8 -5.58 7.06 -11.58
CA ASN A 8 -5.64 7.64 -10.24
C ASN A 8 -5.67 6.56 -9.15
N GLY A 9 -4.88 6.75 -8.08
CA GLY A 9 -4.75 5.79 -7.00
C GLY A 9 -3.67 4.72 -7.23
N LEU A 10 -2.92 4.77 -8.33
CA LEU A 10 -1.88 3.78 -8.63
C LEU A 10 -0.80 3.69 -7.54
N ALA A 11 -0.37 4.81 -6.96
CA ALA A 11 0.60 4.78 -5.85
C ALA A 11 0.05 4.03 -4.62
N HIS A 12 -1.23 4.24 -4.30
CA HIS A 12 -1.90 3.54 -3.21
C HIS A 12 -2.11 2.06 -3.52
N PHE A 13 -2.46 1.74 -4.76
CA PHE A 13 -2.57 0.35 -5.19
C PHE A 13 -1.21 -0.37 -5.15
N CYS A 14 -0.14 0.29 -5.60
CA CYS A 14 1.22 -0.20 -5.50
C CYS A 14 1.60 -0.49 -4.03
N GLU A 15 1.21 0.39 -3.11
CA GLU A 15 1.39 0.15 -1.67
C GLU A 15 0.88 -1.21 -1.20
N HIS A 16 -0.37 -1.52 -1.51
CA HIS A 16 -0.99 -2.79 -1.13
C HIS A 16 -0.25 -3.97 -1.75
N MET A 17 0.05 -3.87 -3.03
CA MET A 17 0.64 -4.96 -3.80
C MET A 17 2.04 -5.36 -3.33
N LEU A 18 2.82 -4.45 -2.74
CA LEU A 18 4.16 -4.79 -2.20
C LEU A 18 4.11 -5.82 -1.07
N PHE A 19 2.96 -5.97 -0.39
CA PHE A 19 2.80 -6.99 0.66
C PHE A 19 2.55 -8.40 0.11
N LEU A 20 2.22 -8.53 -1.19
CA LEU A 20 1.69 -9.76 -1.80
C LEU A 20 2.75 -10.58 -2.54
N GLY A 21 3.92 -10.71 -1.92
CA GLY A 21 5.00 -11.58 -2.39
C GLY A 21 6.06 -10.90 -3.25
N THR A 22 7.26 -11.47 -3.19
CA THR A 22 8.49 -10.99 -3.85
C THR A 22 9.25 -12.18 -4.44
N GLU A 23 10.19 -11.96 -5.36
CA GLU A 23 10.93 -13.07 -5.99
C GLU A 23 11.62 -14.00 -4.96
N LYS A 24 12.22 -13.42 -3.91
CA LYS A 24 12.89 -14.19 -2.84
C LYS A 24 11.90 -14.83 -1.86
N TYR A 25 10.71 -14.23 -1.69
CA TYR A 25 9.65 -14.69 -0.80
C TYR A 25 8.30 -14.69 -1.54
N PRO A 26 8.03 -15.71 -2.37
CA PRO A 26 6.93 -15.67 -3.33
C PRO A 26 5.54 -15.99 -2.74
N ASP A 27 5.49 -16.57 -1.54
CA ASP A 27 4.22 -16.76 -0.83
C ASP A 27 3.68 -15.40 -0.37
N GLU A 28 2.46 -15.06 -0.83
CA GLU A 28 1.78 -13.80 -0.54
C GLU A 28 1.63 -13.52 0.96
N TYR A 29 1.58 -14.56 1.79
CA TYR A 29 1.41 -14.41 3.22
C TYR A 29 2.74 -14.49 3.99
N GLU A 30 3.87 -14.70 3.32
CA GLU A 30 5.16 -14.95 3.99
C GLU A 30 5.56 -13.81 4.93
N TYR A 31 5.46 -12.55 4.47
CA TYR A 31 5.84 -11.40 5.30
C TYR A 31 4.93 -11.24 6.52
N THR A 32 3.62 -11.27 6.31
CA THR A 32 2.62 -11.15 7.39
C THR A 32 2.72 -12.30 8.38
N ASN A 33 2.90 -13.53 7.90
CA ASN A 33 3.06 -14.72 8.73
C ASN A 33 4.36 -14.67 9.53
N TYR A 34 5.46 -14.23 8.93
CA TYR A 34 6.72 -14.06 9.63
C TYR A 34 6.57 -13.09 10.79
N LEU A 35 5.99 -11.90 10.55
CA LEU A 35 5.77 -10.91 11.60
C LEU A 35 4.86 -11.45 12.70
N SER A 36 3.71 -12.04 12.33
CA SER A 36 2.73 -12.58 13.30
C SER A 36 3.34 -13.63 14.22
N LYS A 37 4.15 -14.56 13.67
CA LYS A 37 4.84 -15.61 14.44
C LYS A 37 5.95 -15.07 15.35
N ASN A 38 6.47 -13.87 15.07
CA ASN A 38 7.61 -13.26 15.74
C ASN A 38 7.22 -11.99 16.53
N GLY A 39 5.97 -11.89 16.99
CA GLY A 39 5.49 -10.80 17.84
C GLY A 39 5.42 -9.43 17.13
N GLY A 40 5.33 -9.46 15.80
CA GLY A 40 5.38 -8.30 14.94
C GLY A 40 4.06 -7.98 14.23
N THR A 41 4.00 -6.77 13.68
CA THR A 41 2.93 -6.29 12.80
C THR A 41 3.50 -5.29 11.81
N SER A 42 2.84 -5.07 10.69
CA SER A 42 3.18 -4.07 9.69
C SER A 42 1.98 -3.23 9.31
N ASN A 43 2.24 -2.09 8.68
CA ASN A 43 1.23 -1.32 7.96
C ASN A 43 1.93 -0.36 6.96
N ALA A 44 1.15 0.26 6.09
CA ALA A 44 1.62 1.32 5.21
C ALA A 44 0.54 2.41 5.03
N VAL A 45 0.96 3.56 4.51
CA VAL A 45 0.07 4.68 4.18
C VAL A 45 0.64 5.47 3.00
N THR A 46 -0.19 5.72 1.99
CA THR A 46 0.09 6.58 0.85
C THR A 46 -0.46 7.98 1.06
N TYR A 47 0.44 8.95 1.09
CA TYR A 47 0.15 10.39 1.13
C TYR A 47 0.36 11.01 -0.25
N PRO A 48 -0.06 12.28 -0.47
CA PRO A 48 0.08 12.94 -1.76
C PRO A 48 1.50 12.93 -2.37
N THR A 49 2.54 12.93 -1.53
CA THR A 49 3.95 13.06 -1.92
C THR A 49 4.87 11.96 -1.37
N MET A 50 4.33 10.96 -0.67
CA MET A 50 5.13 9.91 -0.03
C MET A 50 4.28 8.68 0.26
N THR A 51 4.85 7.50 0.07
CA THR A 51 4.31 6.26 0.65
C THR A 51 5.22 5.80 1.78
N LYS A 52 4.64 5.52 2.95
CA LYS A 52 5.38 5.14 4.16
C LYS A 52 5.02 3.72 4.53
N TYR A 53 6.01 2.83 4.55
CA TYR A 53 5.88 1.46 5.04
C TYR A 53 6.62 1.32 6.37
N TYR A 54 6.07 0.56 7.30
CA TYR A 54 6.70 0.33 8.59
C TYR A 54 6.28 -0.99 9.21
N PHE A 55 7.14 -1.53 10.07
CA PHE A 55 6.85 -2.73 10.84
C PHE A 55 7.47 -2.67 12.23
N LYS A 56 6.98 -3.55 13.10
CA LYS A 56 7.61 -3.88 14.39
C LYS A 56 7.75 -5.39 14.48
N VAL A 57 8.74 -5.87 15.21
CA VAL A 57 9.02 -7.30 15.44
C VAL A 57 9.85 -7.47 16.71
N ALA A 58 9.93 -8.68 17.26
CA ALA A 58 10.85 -8.99 18.35
C ALA A 58 12.32 -8.67 17.97
N PRO A 59 13.14 -8.11 18.89
CA PRO A 59 14.49 -7.64 18.56
C PRO A 59 15.40 -8.68 17.90
N ASP A 60 15.34 -9.93 18.36
CA ASP A 60 16.14 -11.06 17.85
C ASP A 60 15.66 -11.60 16.48
N LYS A 61 14.59 -11.02 15.95
CA LYS A 61 13.97 -11.38 14.66
C LYS A 61 14.06 -10.26 13.62
N LEU A 62 14.78 -9.18 13.94
CA LEU A 62 14.92 -8.02 13.05
C LEU A 62 15.50 -8.41 11.69
N ASP A 63 16.58 -9.19 11.65
CA ASP A 63 17.26 -9.54 10.40
C ASP A 63 16.31 -10.23 9.41
N GLY A 64 15.53 -11.21 9.89
CA GLY A 64 14.59 -11.93 9.03
C GLY A 64 13.38 -11.10 8.61
N ALA A 65 12.92 -10.17 9.45
CA ALA A 65 11.85 -9.24 9.09
C ALA A 65 12.34 -8.20 8.07
N LEU A 66 13.53 -7.64 8.30
CA LEU A 66 14.12 -6.61 7.45
C LEU A 66 14.51 -7.16 6.08
N ASP A 67 15.03 -8.39 6.01
CA ASP A 67 15.35 -9.04 4.73
C ASP A 67 14.09 -9.19 3.85
N ARG A 68 12.97 -9.65 4.42
CA ARG A 68 11.67 -9.74 3.73
C ARG A 68 11.15 -8.36 3.32
N PHE A 69 11.20 -7.41 4.25
CA PHE A 69 10.75 -6.05 4.02
C PHE A 69 11.54 -5.36 2.89
N ALA A 70 12.86 -5.56 2.84
CA ALA A 70 13.71 -4.97 1.80
C ALA A 70 13.31 -5.45 0.39
N GLN A 71 12.81 -6.67 0.25
CA GLN A 71 12.40 -7.21 -1.05
C GLN A 71 11.23 -6.44 -1.69
N PHE A 72 10.44 -5.72 -0.90
CA PHE A 72 9.37 -4.85 -1.41
C PHE A 72 9.92 -3.82 -2.40
N PHE A 73 11.16 -3.38 -2.19
CA PHE A 73 11.82 -2.33 -2.96
C PHE A 73 12.84 -2.88 -3.96
N ILE A 74 12.94 -4.20 -4.10
CA ILE A 74 13.92 -4.87 -4.97
C ILE A 74 13.20 -5.59 -6.11
N ALA A 75 12.33 -6.56 -5.78
CA ALA A 75 11.69 -7.42 -6.77
C ALA A 75 10.30 -7.93 -6.30
N PRO A 76 9.31 -7.03 -6.17
CA PRO A 76 7.91 -7.41 -5.94
C PRO A 76 7.31 -8.14 -7.15
N LEU A 77 6.42 -9.10 -6.91
CA LEU A 77 5.91 -9.98 -7.97
C LEU A 77 4.77 -9.38 -8.80
N PHE A 78 3.88 -8.59 -8.19
CA PHE A 78 2.67 -8.06 -8.83
C PHE A 78 1.90 -9.11 -9.65
N THR A 79 1.63 -10.28 -9.06
CA THR A 79 0.97 -11.37 -9.80
C THR A 79 -0.43 -10.95 -10.26
N GLU A 80 -0.87 -11.46 -11.41
CA GLU A 80 -2.19 -11.15 -11.99
C GLU A 80 -3.33 -11.51 -11.02
N SER A 81 -3.24 -12.69 -10.40
CA SER A 81 -4.20 -13.15 -9.38
C SER A 81 -4.28 -12.25 -8.15
N ALA A 82 -3.14 -11.75 -7.66
CA ALA A 82 -3.11 -10.81 -6.55
C ALA A 82 -3.71 -9.45 -6.97
N THR A 83 -3.35 -8.98 -8.17
CA THR A 83 -3.81 -7.71 -8.73
C THR A 83 -5.34 -7.65 -8.80
N ASP A 84 -5.97 -8.68 -9.38
CA ASP A 84 -7.42 -8.75 -9.55
C ASP A 84 -8.20 -8.76 -8.22
N ARG A 85 -7.60 -9.35 -7.18
CA ARG A 85 -8.20 -9.37 -5.83
C ARG A 85 -7.99 -8.04 -5.12
N GLU A 86 -6.79 -7.49 -5.20
CA GLU A 86 -6.43 -6.31 -4.42
C GLU A 86 -7.11 -5.04 -4.94
N ILE A 87 -7.43 -4.98 -6.25
CA ILE A 87 -8.30 -3.92 -6.80
C ILE A 87 -9.64 -3.86 -6.08
N LYS A 88 -10.21 -5.02 -5.73
CA LYS A 88 -11.49 -5.09 -4.99
C LYS A 88 -11.34 -4.61 -3.55
N ALA A 89 -10.20 -4.90 -2.92
CA ALA A 89 -9.90 -4.43 -1.57
C ALA A 89 -9.79 -2.89 -1.53
N VAL A 90 -9.04 -2.30 -2.46
CA VAL A 90 -8.91 -0.84 -2.58
C VAL A 90 -10.25 -0.17 -2.89
N ASN A 91 -11.08 -0.77 -3.77
CA ASN A 91 -12.43 -0.27 -4.01
C ASN A 91 -13.30 -0.29 -2.74
N SER A 92 -13.24 -1.38 -1.97
CA SER A 92 -13.99 -1.47 -0.71
C SER A 92 -13.54 -0.41 0.32
N GLU A 93 -12.24 -0.09 0.37
CA GLU A 93 -11.74 1.01 1.19
C GLU A 93 -12.30 2.36 0.74
N HIS A 94 -12.34 2.61 -0.57
CA HIS A 94 -12.95 3.82 -1.12
C HIS A 94 -14.43 3.93 -0.76
N GLU A 95 -15.20 2.85 -0.93
CA GLU A 95 -16.63 2.78 -0.60
C GLU A 95 -16.89 3.11 0.88
N LYS A 96 -16.07 2.55 1.79
CA LYS A 96 -16.13 2.86 3.22
C LYS A 96 -15.91 4.36 3.49
N ASN A 97 -15.01 5.00 2.74
CA ASN A 97 -14.65 6.40 2.93
C ASN A 97 -15.71 7.39 2.37
N LEU A 98 -16.60 6.97 1.46
CA LEU A 98 -17.62 7.84 0.84
C LEU A 98 -18.55 8.54 1.84
N ALA A 99 -18.84 7.87 2.95
CA ALA A 99 -19.72 8.39 4.00
C ALA A 99 -19.00 9.21 5.08
N THR A 100 -17.68 9.38 4.98
CA THR A 100 -16.87 10.05 6.01
C THR A 100 -16.58 11.49 5.61
N ASP A 101 -17.00 12.46 6.45
CA ASP A 101 -16.88 13.88 6.13
C ASP A 101 -15.45 14.36 5.89
N VAL A 102 -14.47 13.82 6.63
CA VAL A 102 -13.05 14.15 6.41
C VAL A 102 -12.62 13.84 4.97
N TRP A 103 -13.05 12.70 4.43
CA TRP A 103 -12.72 12.29 3.06
C TRP A 103 -13.50 13.10 2.03
N ARG A 104 -14.79 13.36 2.29
CA ARG A 104 -15.64 14.19 1.43
C ARG A 104 -15.09 15.62 1.29
N ILE A 105 -14.75 16.26 2.41
CA ILE A 105 -14.17 17.61 2.43
C ILE A 105 -12.85 17.66 1.67
N ARG A 106 -11.95 16.68 1.90
CA ARG A 106 -10.69 16.59 1.15
C ARG A 106 -10.93 16.49 -0.35
N GLN A 107 -11.82 15.63 -0.80
CA GLN A 107 -12.09 15.47 -2.23
C GLN A 107 -12.70 16.73 -2.85
N VAL A 108 -13.58 17.44 -2.13
CA VAL A 108 -14.10 18.74 -2.58
C VAL A 108 -12.98 19.77 -2.69
N GLN A 109 -12.07 19.84 -1.72
CA GLN A 109 -10.91 20.75 -1.78
C GLN A 109 -10.01 20.46 -2.99
N LYS A 110 -9.76 19.19 -3.30
CA LYS A 110 -9.02 18.78 -4.51
C LYS A 110 -9.76 19.24 -5.78
N HIS A 111 -11.08 19.02 -5.85
CA HIS A 111 -11.91 19.45 -6.98
C HIS A 111 -12.05 20.98 -7.14
N LEU A 112 -11.71 21.77 -6.13
CA LEU A 112 -11.67 23.23 -6.23
C LEU A 112 -10.27 23.76 -6.63
N ALA A 113 -9.26 22.90 -6.72
CA ALA A 113 -7.93 23.27 -7.20
C ALA A 113 -7.91 23.47 -8.73
N ALA A 114 -6.89 24.15 -9.24
CA ALA A 114 -6.70 24.38 -10.68
C ALA A 114 -6.67 23.05 -11.46
N ASP A 115 -7.30 23.04 -12.63
CA ASP A 115 -7.50 21.81 -13.43
C ASP A 115 -6.19 21.09 -13.80
N GLU A 116 -5.13 21.85 -14.09
CA GLU A 116 -3.82 21.32 -14.46
C GLU A 116 -2.93 20.97 -13.26
N HIS A 117 -3.37 21.24 -12.02
CA HIS A 117 -2.54 21.01 -10.85
C HIS A 117 -2.67 19.54 -10.39
N PRO A 118 -1.56 18.82 -10.11
CA PRO A 118 -1.59 17.41 -9.65
C PRO A 118 -2.28 17.16 -8.28
N TYR A 119 -2.78 18.21 -7.64
CA TYR A 119 -3.51 18.16 -6.38
C TYR A 119 -5.00 17.95 -6.60
N ARG A 120 -5.51 18.12 -7.82
CA ARG A 120 -6.88 17.76 -8.19
C ARG A 120 -7.09 16.25 -8.07
#